data_AF-A0A7W9HCG1-F1
#
_entry.id   AF-A0A7W9HCG1-F1
#
_cell.length_a   1.000
_cell.length_b   1.000
_cell.length_c   1.000
_cell.angle_alpha   90.00
_cell.angle_beta   90.00
_cell.angle_gamma   90.00
#
_symmetry.space_group_name_H-M   'P 1'
#
loop_
_entity.id
_entity.type
_entity.pdbx_description
1 polymer ?
#
loop_
_entity_poly.entity_id
_entity_poly.type
_entity_poly.pdbx_seq_one_letter_code
_entity_poly.pdbx_strand_id
1 'polypeptide(L)'
;MLRIHFSDGDLARTRVAAAPDPVWEIAASLHRLQSRKGRWAYAEWYRTARQQLREKGLEQVLRNVLLPLYPRAAYFPDFLTPADAVGDLDAGMDSIVATPPRRILVEMAVLDRTVGAPAWAGQLTGLEARKEFVRMLRAYHDAVVAPYEEQAQARIEAERAARCRGLLDGGVEGMLSGLGPMLRWRPPVLEVSYPRQTADRDLYLRGRGLTLVPSYFNWGEPVAFADPQLPPVLWYSLLHEPGSPGTPCRADSADGPLTTLLGRARAVALRAAATGATTAEMARAAGVSAPSASRHATALRDAGLITTVRHGPAVLHTLTPAGASLLRAGTGRPG
;
A
#
# COMPACT_ATOMS: atom_id res chain seq x y z
N MET A 1 -18.01 9.62 4.02
CA MET A 1 -17.70 9.13 2.66
C MET A 1 -17.08 10.26 1.85
N LEU A 2 -16.03 10.00 1.09
CA LEU A 2 -15.42 11.00 0.20
C LEU A 2 -15.92 10.77 -1.24
N ARG A 3 -16.41 11.80 -1.91
CA ARG A 3 -16.84 11.77 -3.32
C ARG A 3 -15.89 12.64 -4.13
N ILE A 4 -15.15 12.03 -5.05
CA ILE A 4 -14.23 12.75 -5.93
C ILE A 4 -14.91 12.95 -7.28
N HIS A 5 -15.13 14.21 -7.66
CA HIS A 5 -15.84 14.60 -8.88
C HIS A 5 -14.86 14.91 -10.00
N PHE A 6 -15.01 14.21 -11.12
CA PHE A 6 -14.17 14.35 -12.31
C PHE A 6 -14.88 15.18 -13.38
N SER A 7 -14.12 16.04 -14.06
CA SER A 7 -14.43 16.48 -15.42
C SER A 7 -13.73 15.59 -16.46
N ASP A 8 -14.10 15.71 -17.73
CA ASP A 8 -13.41 14.99 -18.82
C ASP A 8 -11.91 15.31 -18.86
N GLY A 9 -11.55 16.57 -18.59
CA GLY A 9 -10.16 17.01 -18.48
C GLY A 9 -9.42 16.39 -17.30
N ASP A 10 -10.13 16.04 -16.22
CA ASP A 10 -9.56 15.34 -15.06
C ASP A 10 -9.29 13.87 -15.37
N LEU A 11 -10.18 13.20 -16.10
CA LEU A 11 -9.97 11.82 -16.54
C LEU A 11 -8.69 11.72 -17.37
N ALA A 12 -8.49 12.63 -18.32
CA ALA A 12 -7.27 12.68 -19.15
C ALA A 12 -5.98 12.95 -18.34
N ARG A 13 -6.09 13.60 -17.17
CA ARG A 13 -4.96 13.91 -16.29
C ARG A 13 -4.80 12.93 -15.12
N THR A 14 -5.63 11.89 -15.06
CA THR A 14 -5.56 10.88 -14.00
C THR A 14 -4.40 9.93 -14.24
N ARG A 15 -3.62 9.66 -13.19
CA ARG A 15 -2.40 8.86 -13.26
C ARG A 15 -2.29 7.91 -12.08
N VAL A 16 -1.56 6.82 -12.27
CA VAL A 16 -1.07 5.98 -11.17
C VAL A 16 0.40 6.34 -10.94
N ALA A 17 0.78 6.57 -9.69
CA ALA A 17 2.16 6.89 -9.34
C ALA A 17 3.15 5.83 -9.85
N ALA A 18 4.33 6.29 -10.25
CA ALA A 18 5.37 5.40 -10.79
C ALA A 18 6.10 4.60 -9.69
N ALA A 19 6.07 5.12 -8.46
CA ALA A 19 6.74 4.57 -7.29
C ALA A 19 5.84 4.75 -6.05
N PRO A 20 6.08 4.00 -4.96
CA PRO A 20 5.51 4.30 -3.66
C PRO A 20 5.84 5.73 -3.22
N ASP A 21 5.00 6.27 -2.35
CA ASP A 21 5.31 7.45 -1.56
C ASP A 21 5.94 7.00 -0.22
N PRO A 22 7.26 7.12 -0.05
CA PRO A 22 7.96 6.60 1.12
C PRO A 22 7.60 7.35 2.40
N VAL A 23 7.26 8.65 2.33
CA VAL A 23 6.79 9.40 3.52
C VAL A 23 5.40 8.93 3.91
N TRP A 24 4.53 8.66 2.93
CA TRP A 24 3.25 8.03 3.19
C TRP A 24 3.39 6.61 3.75
N GLU A 25 4.34 5.80 3.28
CA GLU A 25 4.58 4.45 3.85
C GLU A 25 4.97 4.51 5.33
N ILE A 26 5.72 5.53 5.76
CA ILE A 26 5.98 5.80 7.19
C ILE A 26 4.67 6.10 7.94
N ALA A 27 3.84 7.01 7.42
CA ALA A 27 2.55 7.35 8.03
C ALA A 27 1.64 6.11 8.13
N ALA A 28 1.53 5.36 7.04
CA ALA A 28 0.73 4.15 6.97
C ALA A 28 1.24 3.07 7.94
N SER A 29 2.56 2.86 8.04
CA SER A 29 3.13 1.89 8.98
C SER A 29 2.93 2.31 10.45
N LEU A 30 2.95 3.61 10.77
CA LEU A 30 2.57 4.13 12.09
C LEU A 30 1.08 3.89 12.38
N HIS A 31 0.19 4.10 11.42
CA HIS A 31 -1.24 3.76 11.55
C HIS A 31 -1.46 2.26 11.77
N ARG A 32 -0.62 1.40 11.16
CA ARG A 32 -0.66 -0.06 11.37
C ARG A 32 -0.29 -0.42 12.81
N LEU A 33 0.71 0.22 13.41
CA LEU A 33 1.09 -0.02 14.82
C LEU A 33 -0.05 0.32 15.80
N GLN A 34 -0.97 1.20 15.41
CA GLN A 34 -2.13 1.62 16.20
C GLN A 34 -3.36 0.72 16.02
N SER A 35 -3.34 -0.25 15.10
CA SER A 35 -4.49 -1.09 14.79
C SER A 35 -4.22 -2.59 14.95
N ARG A 36 -5.29 -3.34 15.24
CA ARG A 36 -5.32 -4.81 15.20
C ARG A 36 -5.92 -5.35 13.91
N LYS A 37 -6.62 -4.52 13.12
CA LYS A 37 -7.24 -4.95 11.86
C LYS A 37 -6.17 -5.39 10.87
N GLY A 38 -6.38 -6.48 10.15
CA GLY A 38 -5.42 -6.96 9.15
C GLY A 38 -4.05 -7.39 9.70
N ARG A 39 -3.92 -7.61 11.02
CA ARG A 39 -2.63 -7.92 11.65
C ARG A 39 -2.02 -9.23 11.11
N TRP A 40 -2.87 -10.17 10.70
CA TRP A 40 -2.47 -11.44 10.08
C TRP A 40 -1.65 -11.25 8.80
N ALA A 41 -2.01 -10.28 7.95
CA ALA A 41 -1.35 -10.03 6.67
C ALA A 41 0.06 -9.44 6.83
N TYR A 42 0.40 -8.95 8.03
CA TYR A 42 1.66 -8.29 8.36
C TYR A 42 2.30 -8.90 9.62
N ALA A 43 1.94 -10.13 9.99
CA ALA A 43 2.34 -10.71 11.27
C ALA A 43 3.87 -10.78 11.43
N GLU A 44 4.58 -11.09 10.35
CA GLU A 44 6.04 -11.04 10.29
C GLU A 44 6.56 -9.61 10.48
N TRP A 45 6.05 -8.66 9.70
CA TRP A 45 6.39 -7.24 9.84
C TRP A 45 6.20 -6.73 11.27
N TYR A 46 5.07 -7.03 11.94
CA TYR A 46 4.87 -6.60 13.33
C TYR A 46 5.90 -7.18 14.28
N ARG A 47 6.33 -8.44 14.10
CA ARG A 47 7.35 -9.07 14.96
C ARG A 47 8.70 -8.39 14.74
N THR A 48 9.13 -8.27 13.48
CA THR A 48 10.40 -7.65 13.09
C THR A 48 10.45 -6.17 13.49
N ALA A 49 9.41 -5.39 13.18
CA ALA A 49 9.33 -3.98 13.54
C ALA A 49 9.43 -3.77 15.05
N ARG A 50 8.68 -4.55 15.85
CA ARG A 50 8.77 -4.46 17.32
C ARG A 50 10.16 -4.82 17.84
N GLN A 51 10.85 -5.77 17.23
CA GLN A 51 12.20 -6.15 17.61
C GLN A 51 13.19 -5.02 17.27
N GLN A 52 13.16 -4.52 16.02
CA GLN A 52 14.04 -3.43 15.56
C GLN A 52 13.84 -2.15 16.38
N LEU A 53 12.59 -1.80 16.69
CA LEU A 53 12.30 -0.64 17.55
C LEU A 53 12.89 -0.76 18.95
N ARG A 54 12.92 -1.98 19.53
CA ARG A 54 13.57 -2.24 20.83
C ARG A 54 15.09 -2.16 20.73
N GLU A 55 15.66 -2.87 19.76
CA GLU A 55 17.12 -2.95 19.57
C GLU A 55 17.73 -1.57 19.28
N LYS A 56 17.02 -0.72 18.53
CA LYS A 56 17.44 0.65 18.23
C LYS A 56 17.02 1.70 19.25
N GLY A 57 16.35 1.31 20.35
CA GLY A 57 15.91 2.23 21.40
C GLY A 57 14.85 3.25 20.97
N LEU A 58 14.10 2.97 19.90
CA LEU A 58 13.13 3.90 19.30
C LEU A 58 11.74 3.86 19.95
N GLU A 59 11.50 2.99 20.94
CA GLU A 59 10.17 2.81 21.54
C GLU A 59 9.61 4.09 22.18
N GLN A 60 10.47 4.89 22.83
CA GLN A 60 10.03 6.12 23.47
C GLN A 60 9.76 7.23 22.43
N VAL A 61 10.58 7.34 21.40
CA VAL A 61 10.37 8.25 20.26
C VAL A 61 9.07 7.90 19.54
N LEU A 62 8.85 6.61 19.27
CA LEU A 62 7.62 6.13 18.66
C LEU A 62 6.40 6.55 19.48
N ARG A 63 6.38 6.26 20.79
CA ARG A 63 5.23 6.51 21.66
C ARG A 63 4.95 7.99 21.88
N ASN A 64 5.99 8.81 22.07
CA ASN A 64 5.83 10.18 22.55
C ASN A 64 5.92 11.23 21.44
N VAL A 65 6.50 10.89 20.29
CA VAL A 65 6.74 11.82 19.17
C VAL A 65 5.97 11.39 17.93
N LEU A 66 6.21 10.17 17.43
CA LEU A 66 5.66 9.77 16.13
C LEU A 66 4.17 9.44 16.19
N LEU A 67 3.73 8.54 17.07
CA LEU A 67 2.31 8.16 17.16
C LEU A 67 1.37 9.35 17.44
N PRO A 68 1.73 10.33 18.30
CA PRO A 68 0.88 11.49 18.53
C PRO A 68 0.77 12.46 17.35
N LEU A 69 1.75 12.48 16.43
CA LEU A 69 1.71 13.30 15.22
C LEU A 69 1.09 12.60 14.00
N TYR A 70 1.06 11.26 14.01
CA TYR A 70 0.39 10.43 13.00
C TYR A 70 -0.79 9.64 13.61
N PRO A 71 -1.80 10.31 14.17
CA PRO A 71 -2.93 9.61 14.77
C PRO A 71 -3.77 8.92 13.68
N ARG A 72 -4.19 7.68 13.95
CA ARG A 72 -5.21 7.02 13.11
C ARG A 72 -6.60 7.62 13.38
N ALA A 73 -6.85 8.82 12.89
CA ALA A 73 -8.03 9.62 13.21
C ALA A 73 -8.59 10.39 12.01
N ALA A 74 -9.57 11.28 12.25
CA ALA A 74 -10.26 12.05 11.21
C ALA A 74 -9.36 13.09 10.51
N TYR A 75 -8.26 13.47 11.14
CA TYR A 75 -7.29 14.42 10.61
C TYR A 75 -5.90 14.10 11.14
N PHE A 76 -4.92 14.20 10.27
CA PHE A 76 -3.52 14.43 10.63
C PHE A 76 -2.94 15.46 9.64
N PRO A 77 -1.86 16.17 10.01
CA PRO A 77 -1.34 17.31 9.25
C PRO A 77 -0.77 16.93 7.88
N ASP A 78 -1.19 17.63 6.84
CA ASP A 78 -0.75 17.40 5.45
C ASP A 78 0.75 17.69 5.25
N PHE A 79 1.35 18.59 6.05
CA PHE A 79 2.79 18.87 5.94
C PHE A 79 3.67 17.65 6.32
N LEU A 80 3.11 16.65 7.02
CA LEU A 80 3.81 15.43 7.38
C LEU A 80 3.85 14.38 6.26
N THR A 81 3.14 14.64 5.15
CA THR A 81 3.09 13.80 3.94
C THR A 81 3.10 14.71 2.70
N PRO A 82 4.20 15.45 2.43
CA PRO A 82 4.24 16.44 1.37
C PRO A 82 4.02 15.81 -0.01
N ALA A 83 3.29 16.51 -0.90
CA ALA A 83 2.91 16.00 -2.23
C ALA A 83 4.12 15.67 -3.13
N ASP A 84 5.26 16.33 -2.89
CA ASP A 84 6.49 16.17 -3.65
C ASP A 84 7.31 14.92 -3.22
N ALA A 85 6.83 14.16 -2.24
CA ALA A 85 7.51 12.97 -1.72
C ALA A 85 7.40 11.72 -2.62
N VAL A 86 6.55 11.73 -3.65
CA VAL A 86 6.27 10.53 -4.45
C VAL A 86 7.55 10.06 -5.16
N GLY A 87 8.08 8.91 -4.72
CA GLY A 87 9.29 8.28 -5.26
C GLY A 87 10.62 8.77 -4.67
N ASP A 88 10.62 9.73 -3.73
CA ASP A 88 11.85 10.27 -3.14
C ASP A 88 11.67 10.60 -1.64
N LEU A 89 12.32 9.80 -0.79
CA LEU A 89 12.31 9.99 0.65
C LEU A 89 13.04 11.27 1.07
N ASP A 90 14.15 11.61 0.41
CA ASP A 90 14.96 12.78 0.74
C ASP A 90 14.22 14.06 0.42
N ALA A 91 13.61 14.14 -0.77
CA ALA A 91 12.76 15.27 -1.15
C ALA A 91 11.57 15.46 -0.19
N GLY A 92 10.96 14.35 0.25
CA GLY A 92 9.89 14.39 1.24
C GLY A 92 10.35 14.91 2.61
N MET A 93 11.51 14.46 3.09
CA MET A 93 12.11 14.94 4.33
C MET A 93 12.52 16.41 4.26
N ASP A 94 13.11 16.84 3.14
CA ASP A 94 13.49 18.24 2.91
C ASP A 94 12.25 19.15 2.87
N SER A 95 11.15 18.67 2.29
CA SER A 95 9.87 19.40 2.27
C SER A 95 9.28 19.58 3.68
N ILE A 96 9.40 18.57 4.55
CA ILE A 96 9.01 18.69 5.97
C ILE A 96 9.86 19.77 6.65
N VAL A 97 11.19 19.76 6.46
CA VAL A 97 12.10 20.77 7.02
C VAL A 97 11.78 22.18 6.50
N ALA A 98 11.48 22.30 5.21
CA ALA A 98 11.18 23.56 4.52
C ALA A 98 9.77 24.11 4.81
N THR A 99 8.92 23.36 5.52
CA THR A 99 7.54 23.77 5.80
C THR A 99 7.51 25.12 6.55
N PRO A 100 6.78 26.13 6.02
CA PRO A 100 6.69 27.44 6.67
C PRO A 100 6.08 27.36 8.07
N PRO A 101 6.63 28.06 9.10
CA PRO A 101 6.11 28.00 10.46
C PRO A 101 4.62 28.34 10.59
N ARG A 102 4.13 29.28 9.75
CA ARG A 102 2.70 29.64 9.70
C ARG A 102 1.82 28.44 9.30
N ARG A 103 2.25 27.64 8.33
CA ARG A 103 1.52 26.44 7.89
C ARG A 103 1.45 25.41 9.02
N ILE A 104 2.56 25.19 9.71
CA ILE A 104 2.63 24.28 10.87
C ILE A 104 1.65 24.72 11.95
N LEU A 105 1.65 26.00 12.35
CA LEU A 105 0.72 26.50 13.36
C LEU A 105 -0.74 26.27 12.97
N VAL A 106 -1.09 26.55 11.71
CA VAL A 106 -2.46 26.35 11.19
C VAL A 106 -2.84 24.87 11.26
N GLU A 107 -2.02 23.99 10.71
CA GLU A 107 -2.32 22.56 10.64
C GLU A 107 -2.28 21.88 12.02
N MET A 108 -1.40 22.31 12.92
CA MET A 108 -1.37 21.87 14.32
C MET A 108 -2.61 22.32 15.10
N ALA A 109 -3.10 23.54 14.86
CA ALA A 109 -4.33 24.00 15.49
C ALA A 109 -5.57 23.22 14.99
N VAL A 110 -5.56 22.76 13.73
CA VAL A 110 -6.59 21.84 13.22
C VAL A 110 -6.47 20.47 13.91
N LEU A 111 -5.26 19.93 14.03
CA LEU A 111 -5.00 18.69 14.78
C LEU A 111 -5.54 18.77 16.21
N ASP A 112 -5.20 19.85 16.90
CA ASP A 112 -5.60 20.06 18.29
C ASP A 112 -7.12 20.09 18.47
N ARG A 113 -7.82 20.87 17.65
CA ARG A 113 -9.28 20.92 17.69
C ARG A 113 -9.98 19.60 17.32
N THR A 114 -9.34 18.76 16.50
CA THR A 114 -9.98 17.55 15.98
C THR A 114 -9.72 16.33 16.86
N VAL A 115 -8.49 16.17 17.37
CA VAL A 115 -8.05 14.95 18.08
C VAL A 115 -7.16 15.21 19.29
N GLY A 116 -6.80 16.48 19.57
CA GLY A 116 -5.83 16.86 20.60
C GLY A 116 -4.39 16.76 20.10
N ALA A 117 -3.68 17.89 20.04
CA ALA A 117 -2.29 17.92 19.63
C ALA A 117 -1.38 17.79 20.85
N PRO A 118 -0.18 17.21 20.71
CA PRO A 118 0.79 17.23 21.79
C PRO A 118 1.16 18.66 22.19
N ALA A 119 1.27 18.95 23.49
CA ALA A 119 1.62 20.29 23.97
C ALA A 119 2.95 20.83 23.40
N TRP A 120 3.89 19.93 23.07
CA TRP A 120 5.17 20.27 22.46
C TRP A 120 5.10 20.48 20.95
N ALA A 121 3.98 20.18 20.27
CA ALA A 121 3.90 20.19 18.82
C ALA A 121 4.17 21.58 18.19
N GLY A 122 3.90 22.67 18.94
CA GLY A 122 4.27 24.02 18.55
C GLY A 122 5.77 24.26 18.36
N GLN A 123 6.63 23.42 18.97
CA GLN A 123 8.09 23.47 18.81
C GLN A 123 8.52 23.18 17.37
N LEU A 124 7.72 22.47 16.57
CA LEU A 124 7.99 22.20 15.15
C LEU A 124 8.01 23.48 14.29
N THR A 125 7.60 24.64 14.82
CA THR A 125 7.84 25.93 14.16
C THR A 125 9.33 26.29 14.05
N GLY A 126 10.17 25.76 14.94
CA GLY A 126 11.62 25.91 14.88
C GLY A 126 12.28 24.98 13.86
N LEU A 127 13.24 25.49 13.08
CA LEU A 127 13.96 24.72 12.06
C LEU A 127 14.69 23.51 12.64
N GLU A 128 15.41 23.69 13.75
CA GLU A 128 16.18 22.61 14.38
C GLU A 128 15.28 21.50 14.94
N ALA A 129 14.10 21.86 15.47
CA ALA A 129 13.11 20.87 15.90
C ALA A 129 12.61 20.03 14.72
N ARG A 130 12.41 20.62 13.53
CA ARG A 130 12.04 19.87 12.33
C ARG A 130 13.16 18.97 11.82
N LYS A 131 14.42 19.43 11.86
CA LYS A 131 15.57 18.59 11.50
C LYS A 131 15.72 17.38 12.42
N GLU A 132 15.54 17.57 13.72
CA GLU A 132 15.52 16.47 14.69
C GLU A 132 14.35 15.52 14.43
N PHE A 133 13.16 16.05 14.18
CA PHE A 133 11.99 15.24 13.84
C PHE A 133 12.21 14.41 12.57
N VAL A 134 12.79 14.98 11.52
CA VAL A 134 13.16 14.25 10.29
C VAL A 134 14.22 13.18 10.56
N ARG A 135 15.19 13.43 11.44
CA ARG A 135 16.13 12.37 11.87
C ARG A 135 15.41 11.21 12.55
N MET A 136 14.41 11.49 13.39
CA MET A 136 13.57 10.45 14.01
C MET A 136 12.75 9.67 12.97
N LEU A 137 12.19 10.35 11.96
CA LEU A 137 11.46 9.69 10.87
C LEU A 137 12.37 8.77 10.05
N ARG A 138 13.60 9.22 9.73
CA ARG A 138 14.59 8.39 9.03
C ARG A 138 14.99 7.17 9.85
N ALA A 139 15.29 7.35 11.14
CA ALA A 139 15.61 6.24 12.02
C ALA A 139 14.47 5.21 12.12
N TYR A 140 13.22 5.68 12.14
CA TYR A 140 12.04 4.82 12.10
C TYR A 140 11.89 4.11 10.75
N HIS A 141 12.03 4.84 9.64
CA HIS A 141 11.99 4.29 8.28
C HIS A 141 12.98 3.13 8.12
N ASP A 142 14.25 3.36 8.47
CA ASP A 142 15.31 2.38 8.34
C ASP A 142 15.08 1.13 9.21
N ALA A 143 14.35 1.29 10.32
CA ALA A 143 14.05 0.21 11.24
C ALA A 143 12.81 -0.63 10.85
N VAL A 144 11.80 0.01 10.23
CA VAL A 144 10.44 -0.56 10.12
C VAL A 144 9.93 -0.65 8.69
N VAL A 145 10.37 0.24 7.80
CA VAL A 145 9.92 0.32 6.39
C VAL A 145 10.98 -0.28 5.47
N ALA A 146 12.23 0.17 5.56
CA ALA A 146 13.34 -0.25 4.69
C ALA A 146 13.51 -1.78 4.57
N PRO A 147 13.40 -2.59 5.65
CA PRO A 147 13.53 -4.04 5.54
C PRO A 147 12.46 -4.73 4.67
N TYR A 148 11.39 -4.02 4.31
CA TYR A 148 10.26 -4.53 3.55
C TYR A 148 10.08 -3.82 2.19
N GLU A 149 11.03 -2.96 1.78
CA GLU A 149 10.95 -2.21 0.52
C GLU A 149 10.83 -3.11 -0.70
N GLU A 150 11.65 -4.16 -0.82
CA GLU A 150 11.57 -5.09 -1.96
C GLU A 150 10.19 -5.76 -2.05
N GLN A 151 9.65 -6.19 -0.91
CA GLN A 151 8.31 -6.79 -0.86
C GLN A 151 7.21 -5.78 -1.20
N ALA A 152 7.32 -4.56 -0.67
CA ALA A 152 6.39 -3.47 -0.96
C ALA A 152 6.40 -3.13 -2.45
N GLN A 153 7.59 -2.97 -3.03
CA GLN A 153 7.80 -2.67 -4.44
C GLN A 153 7.20 -3.75 -5.33
N ALA A 154 7.47 -5.03 -5.06
CA ALA A 154 6.90 -6.14 -5.84
C ALA A 154 5.36 -6.14 -5.83
N ARG A 155 4.74 -5.88 -4.67
CA ARG A 155 3.26 -5.82 -4.60
C ARG A 155 2.70 -4.57 -5.28
N ILE A 156 3.38 -3.43 -5.19
CA ILE A 156 2.98 -2.20 -5.87
C ILE A 156 3.08 -2.37 -7.39
N GLU A 157 4.13 -3.01 -7.88
CA GLU A 157 4.29 -3.33 -9.30
C GLU A 157 3.19 -4.25 -9.81
N ALA A 158 2.81 -5.28 -9.04
CA ALA A 158 1.69 -6.16 -9.36
C ALA A 158 0.37 -5.39 -9.45
N GLU A 159 0.11 -4.48 -8.52
CA GLU A 159 -1.06 -3.60 -8.53
C GLU A 159 -1.04 -2.67 -9.76
N ARG A 160 0.10 -2.05 -10.06
CA ARG A 160 0.26 -1.20 -11.26
C ARG A 160 0.02 -1.98 -12.55
N ALA A 161 0.49 -3.22 -12.64
CA ALA A 161 0.22 -4.09 -13.78
C ALA A 161 -1.28 -4.41 -13.91
N ALA A 162 -1.99 -4.61 -12.80
CA ALA A 162 -3.44 -4.78 -12.80
C ALA A 162 -4.18 -3.52 -13.26
N ARG A 163 -3.77 -2.33 -12.78
CA ARG A 163 -4.30 -1.04 -13.24
C ARG A 163 -4.06 -0.81 -14.73
N CYS A 164 -2.87 -1.16 -15.23
CA CYS A 164 -2.50 -1.04 -16.63
C CYS A 164 -3.40 -1.88 -17.54
N ARG A 165 -3.71 -3.13 -17.15
CA ARG A 165 -4.69 -3.96 -17.90
C ARG A 165 -6.06 -3.30 -17.95
N GLY A 166 -6.58 -2.81 -16.82
CA GLY A 166 -7.86 -2.09 -16.79
C GLY A 166 -7.86 -0.84 -17.67
N LEU A 167 -6.73 -0.13 -17.74
CA LEU A 167 -6.55 1.01 -18.64
C LEU A 167 -6.58 0.61 -20.12
N LEU A 168 -5.93 -0.49 -20.48
CA LEU A 168 -5.90 -1.00 -21.86
C LEU A 168 -7.26 -1.53 -22.31
N ASP A 169 -7.98 -2.22 -21.43
CA ASP A 169 -9.24 -2.87 -21.76
C ASP A 169 -10.43 -1.89 -21.81
N GLY A 170 -10.41 -0.85 -20.97
CA GLY A 170 -11.57 0.04 -20.78
C GLY A 170 -11.22 1.52 -20.55
N GLY A 171 -10.01 1.94 -20.90
CA GLY A 171 -9.54 3.31 -20.67
C GLY A 171 -9.47 3.66 -19.18
N VAL A 172 -9.45 4.95 -18.86
CA VAL A 172 -9.33 5.44 -17.48
C VAL A 172 -10.49 4.92 -16.61
N GLU A 173 -11.70 4.81 -17.17
CA GLU A 173 -12.84 4.26 -16.46
C GLU A 173 -12.68 2.77 -16.12
N GLY A 174 -12.12 1.98 -17.03
CA GLY A 174 -11.78 0.58 -16.76
C GLY A 174 -10.75 0.44 -15.63
N MET A 175 -9.73 1.30 -15.63
CA MET A 175 -8.74 1.37 -14.54
C MET A 175 -9.38 1.73 -13.19
N LEU A 176 -10.25 2.75 -13.16
CA LEU A 176 -10.94 3.22 -11.95
C LEU A 176 -11.94 2.18 -11.41
N SER A 177 -12.66 1.51 -12.31
CA SER A 177 -13.64 0.48 -11.95
C SER A 177 -13.02 -0.71 -11.22
N GLY A 178 -11.76 -1.01 -11.50
CA GLY A 178 -11.05 -2.10 -10.83
C GLY A 178 -10.44 -1.76 -9.47
N LEU A 179 -10.63 -0.54 -8.93
CA LEU A 179 -10.12 -0.13 -7.61
C LEU A 179 -11.02 -0.59 -6.44
N GLY A 180 -12.13 -1.26 -6.75
CA GLY A 180 -13.05 -1.80 -5.75
C GLY A 180 -12.40 -2.86 -4.83
N PRO A 181 -12.92 -3.05 -3.61
CA PRO A 181 -14.26 -2.63 -3.18
C PRO A 181 -14.33 -1.27 -2.47
N MET A 182 -13.19 -0.69 -2.07
CA MET A 182 -13.15 0.52 -1.23
C MET A 182 -13.27 1.82 -2.02
N LEU A 183 -12.92 1.79 -3.30
CA LEU A 183 -13.14 2.85 -4.26
C LEU A 183 -14.13 2.33 -5.30
N ARG A 184 -15.27 3.00 -5.44
CA ARG A 184 -16.32 2.61 -6.37
C ARG A 184 -16.47 3.69 -7.43
N TRP A 185 -16.13 3.33 -8.66
CA TRP A 185 -16.36 4.20 -9.80
C TRP A 185 -17.86 4.22 -10.14
N ARG A 186 -18.47 5.39 -10.01
CA ARG A 186 -19.84 5.70 -10.44
C ARG A 186 -19.78 6.95 -11.30
N PRO A 187 -19.42 6.81 -12.59
CA PRO A 187 -19.07 7.94 -13.43
C PRO A 187 -20.10 9.08 -13.33
N PRO A 188 -19.66 10.34 -13.16
CA PRO A 188 -18.27 10.84 -13.15
C PRO A 188 -17.65 10.91 -11.73
N VAL A 189 -18.16 10.17 -10.76
CA VAL A 189 -17.77 10.25 -9.34
C VAL A 189 -17.06 8.99 -8.87
N LEU A 190 -15.91 9.15 -8.21
CA LEU A 190 -15.25 8.08 -7.46
C LEU A 190 -15.68 8.16 -6.00
N GLU A 191 -16.51 7.20 -5.56
CA GLU A 191 -16.93 7.07 -4.17
C GLU A 191 -15.85 6.33 -3.37
N VAL A 192 -15.32 6.99 -2.34
CA VAL A 192 -14.24 6.46 -1.50
C VAL A 192 -14.76 6.21 -0.09
N SER A 193 -14.59 4.97 0.36
CA SER A 193 -14.92 4.56 1.73
C SER A 193 -13.91 5.15 2.71
N TYR A 194 -14.26 6.29 3.31
CA TYR A 194 -13.46 6.98 4.33
C TYR A 194 -13.80 6.50 5.75
N PRO A 195 -12.89 6.67 6.73
CA PRO A 195 -13.15 6.31 8.12
C PRO A 195 -14.40 7.02 8.66
N ARG A 196 -15.23 6.29 9.41
CA ARG A 196 -16.54 6.77 9.95
C ARG A 196 -16.44 8.03 10.80
N GLN A 197 -15.24 8.36 11.28
CA GLN A 197 -14.96 9.54 12.09
C GLN A 197 -14.90 10.84 11.26
N THR A 198 -14.94 10.75 9.94
CA THR A 198 -14.87 11.91 9.03
C THR A 198 -16.25 12.16 8.41
N ALA A 199 -16.66 13.42 8.37
CA ALA A 199 -17.87 13.84 7.68
C ALA A 199 -17.82 13.48 6.18
N ASP A 200 -18.99 13.40 5.56
CA ASP A 200 -19.08 13.33 4.10
C ASP A 200 -18.40 14.56 3.47
N ARG A 201 -17.59 14.33 2.44
CA ARG A 201 -16.81 15.38 1.78
C ARG A 201 -16.85 15.20 0.27
N ASP A 202 -16.95 16.31 -0.44
CA ASP A 202 -16.84 16.36 -1.89
C ASP A 202 -15.51 17.03 -2.28
N LEU A 203 -14.77 16.38 -3.16
CA LEU A 203 -13.54 16.90 -3.75
C LEU A 203 -13.77 17.09 -5.26
N TYR A 204 -13.76 18.34 -5.70
CA TYR A 204 -13.84 18.68 -7.12
C TYR A 204 -12.43 18.86 -7.67
N LEU A 205 -12.07 18.04 -8.66
CA LEU A 205 -10.71 18.04 -9.23
C LEU A 205 -10.44 19.31 -10.05
N ARG A 206 -11.48 19.89 -10.69
CA ARG A 206 -11.43 21.18 -11.40
C ARG A 206 -10.34 21.23 -12.47
N GLY A 207 -10.20 20.15 -13.22
CA GLY A 207 -9.17 20.04 -14.24
C GLY A 207 -7.75 19.82 -13.69
N ARG A 208 -7.54 19.48 -12.42
CA ARG A 208 -6.20 19.13 -11.89
C ARG A 208 -5.83 17.66 -12.15
N GLY A 209 -6.80 16.80 -12.43
CA GLY A 209 -6.62 15.35 -12.45
C GLY A 209 -6.45 14.74 -11.05
N LEU A 210 -6.31 13.41 -10.98
CA LEU A 210 -6.09 12.65 -9.75
C LEU A 210 -4.84 11.77 -9.88
N THR A 211 -3.97 11.81 -8.88
CA THR A 211 -2.86 10.86 -8.74
C THR A 211 -3.25 9.76 -7.76
N LEU A 212 -3.33 8.52 -8.25
CA LEU A 212 -3.56 7.33 -7.44
C LEU A 212 -2.21 6.78 -6.97
N VAL A 213 -2.02 6.67 -5.66
CA VAL A 213 -0.78 6.14 -5.07
C VAL A 213 -1.11 4.83 -4.34
N PRO A 214 -0.74 3.67 -4.91
CA PRO A 214 -0.86 2.40 -4.20
C PRO A 214 0.08 2.39 -3.00
N SER A 215 -0.41 1.97 -1.84
CA SER A 215 0.38 1.93 -0.60
C SER A 215 0.40 0.54 0.03
N TYR A 216 1.60 0.08 0.36
CA TYR A 216 1.83 -1.25 0.93
C TYR A 216 1.37 -1.33 2.38
N PHE A 217 1.73 -0.38 3.24
CA PHE A 217 1.32 -0.40 4.65
C PHE A 217 -0.09 0.13 4.88
N ASN A 218 -0.72 0.78 3.89
CA ASN A 218 -2.11 1.19 4.03
C ASN A 218 -3.02 -0.05 4.15
N TRP A 219 -3.93 -0.04 5.12
CA TRP A 219 -4.89 -1.13 5.33
C TRP A 219 -6.31 -0.61 5.48
N GLY A 220 -7.12 -0.92 4.48
CA GLY A 220 -8.51 -0.50 4.44
C GLY A 220 -8.64 0.88 3.79
N GLU A 221 -9.01 1.87 4.59
CA GLU A 221 -9.53 3.17 4.13
C GLU A 221 -8.48 3.96 3.32
N PRO A 222 -8.76 4.33 2.05
CA PRO A 222 -7.93 5.26 1.30
C PRO A 222 -7.89 6.64 1.95
N VAL A 223 -6.84 7.40 1.68
CA VAL A 223 -6.63 8.73 2.24
C VAL A 223 -6.26 9.72 1.14
N ALA A 224 -6.77 10.93 1.27
CA ALA A 224 -6.43 12.11 0.48
C ALA A 224 -6.10 13.27 1.43
N PHE A 225 -5.46 14.30 0.89
CA PHE A 225 -5.12 15.51 1.64
C PHE A 225 -6.33 16.17 2.32
N ALA A 226 -6.11 16.71 3.51
CA ALA A 226 -7.11 17.51 4.21
C ALA A 226 -7.37 18.83 3.48
N ASP A 227 -6.34 19.50 2.98
CA ASP A 227 -6.48 20.70 2.15
C ASP A 227 -6.90 20.34 0.70
N PRO A 228 -8.12 20.73 0.26
CA PRO A 228 -8.59 20.45 -1.11
C PRO A 228 -7.84 21.25 -2.19
N GLN A 229 -7.05 22.26 -1.83
CA GLN A 229 -6.27 23.08 -2.77
C GLN A 229 -4.95 22.42 -3.15
N LEU A 230 -4.43 21.50 -2.34
CA LEU A 230 -3.24 20.71 -2.69
C LEU A 230 -3.51 19.84 -3.93
N PRO A 231 -2.44 19.42 -4.66
CA PRO A 231 -2.57 18.50 -5.78
C PRO A 231 -3.40 17.27 -5.36
N PRO A 232 -4.44 16.88 -6.12
CA PRO A 232 -5.28 15.76 -5.73
C PRO A 232 -4.51 14.43 -5.78
N VAL A 233 -4.19 13.91 -4.59
CA VAL A 233 -3.54 12.62 -4.40
C VAL A 233 -4.48 11.73 -3.57
N LEU A 234 -4.59 10.47 -3.96
CA LEU A 234 -5.34 9.45 -3.22
C LEU A 234 -4.44 8.24 -2.99
N TRP A 235 -3.98 8.09 -1.75
CA TRP A 235 -3.31 6.88 -1.30
C TRP A 235 -4.33 5.81 -1.01
N TYR A 236 -4.15 4.63 -1.60
CA TYR A 236 -5.10 3.53 -1.44
C TYR A 236 -4.40 2.23 -1.07
N SER A 237 -5.12 1.38 -0.35
CA SER A 237 -4.64 0.05 0.03
C SER A 237 -4.46 -0.78 -1.22
N LEU A 238 -3.32 -1.48 -1.33
CA LEU A 238 -3.24 -2.61 -2.24
C LEU A 238 -4.43 -3.54 -1.98
N LEU A 239 -4.99 -4.13 -3.03
CA LEU A 239 -6.00 -5.17 -2.87
C LEU A 239 -5.32 -6.38 -2.26
N HIS A 240 -5.36 -6.48 -0.93
CA HIS A 240 -5.13 -7.74 -0.27
C HIS A 240 -6.27 -8.64 -0.72
N GLU A 241 -5.94 -9.76 -1.36
CA GLU A 241 -6.92 -10.83 -1.54
C GLU A 241 -7.66 -10.99 -0.21
N PRO A 242 -9.00 -11.01 -0.20
CA PRO A 242 -9.73 -11.26 1.02
C PRO A 242 -9.27 -12.62 1.54
N GLY A 243 -8.35 -12.60 2.51
CA GLY A 243 -8.31 -13.60 3.53
C GLY A 243 -9.68 -13.54 4.16
N SER A 244 -10.55 -14.45 3.73
CA SER A 244 -11.94 -14.52 4.14
C SER A 244 -12.03 -14.26 5.65
N PRO A 245 -12.79 -13.24 6.12
CA PRO A 245 -12.94 -13.01 7.53
C PRO A 245 -13.76 -14.18 8.09
N GLY A 246 -13.06 -15.17 8.64
CA GLY A 246 -13.68 -16.35 9.23
C GLY A 246 -12.94 -17.66 9.02
N THR A 247 -11.88 -17.72 8.21
CA THR A 247 -11.06 -18.92 8.17
C THR A 247 -9.79 -18.67 8.97
N PRO A 248 -9.62 -19.31 10.16
CA PRO A 248 -8.31 -19.32 10.79
C PRO A 248 -7.33 -19.83 9.73
N CYS A 249 -6.11 -19.28 9.71
CA CYS A 249 -4.98 -19.87 9.02
C CYS A 249 -4.78 -21.29 9.56
N ARG A 250 -5.55 -22.24 9.04
CA ARG A 250 -5.16 -23.63 9.00
C ARG A 250 -4.17 -23.70 7.85
N ALA A 251 -2.88 -23.70 8.21
CA ALA A 251 -2.09 -24.83 7.73
C ALA A 251 -3.01 -26.07 7.88
N ASP A 252 -3.34 -26.72 6.75
CA ASP A 252 -4.35 -27.78 6.60
C ASP A 252 -5.67 -27.36 5.95
N SER A 253 -5.64 -27.22 4.63
CA SER A 253 -6.34 -28.23 3.84
C SER A 253 -5.38 -28.74 2.78
N ALA A 254 -4.97 -29.99 2.95
CA ALA A 254 -4.13 -30.71 2.01
C ALA A 254 -4.79 -30.87 0.62
N ASP A 255 -6.08 -30.54 0.47
CA ASP A 255 -6.92 -30.89 -0.67
C ASP A 255 -7.76 -29.70 -1.18
N GLY A 256 -7.12 -28.64 -1.66
CA GLY A 256 -7.80 -27.68 -2.54
C GLY A 256 -7.92 -28.26 -3.96
N PRO A 257 -8.92 -27.89 -4.78
CA PRO A 257 -9.10 -28.42 -6.14
C PRO A 257 -7.84 -28.32 -7.02
N LEU A 258 -7.04 -27.25 -6.82
CA LEU A 258 -5.75 -27.07 -7.49
C LEU A 258 -4.66 -28.01 -6.99
N THR A 259 -4.67 -28.35 -5.71
CA THR A 259 -3.74 -29.33 -5.15
C THR A 259 -4.00 -30.72 -5.72
N THR A 260 -5.28 -31.08 -5.90
CA THR A 260 -5.69 -32.33 -6.56
C THR A 260 -5.28 -32.35 -8.03
N LEU A 261 -5.48 -31.24 -8.76
CA LEU A 261 -5.18 -31.17 -10.20
C LEU A 261 -3.68 -31.08 -10.52
N LEU A 262 -2.93 -30.27 -9.77
CA LEU A 262 -1.54 -29.92 -10.11
C LEU A 262 -0.51 -30.57 -9.18
N GLY A 263 -0.95 -31.07 -8.03
CA GLY A 263 -0.08 -31.40 -6.89
C GLY A 263 0.27 -30.15 -6.07
N ARG A 264 0.55 -30.38 -4.77
CA ARG A 264 0.75 -29.31 -3.77
C ARG A 264 1.81 -28.29 -4.17
N ALA A 265 2.99 -28.75 -4.56
CA ALA A 265 4.11 -27.87 -4.87
C ALA A 265 3.84 -26.98 -6.10
N ARG A 266 3.16 -27.50 -7.14
CA ARG A 266 2.80 -26.72 -8.33
C ARG A 266 1.64 -25.77 -8.06
N ALA A 267 0.64 -26.17 -7.27
CA ALA A 267 -0.44 -25.29 -6.87
C ALA A 267 0.06 -24.09 -6.06
N VAL A 268 1.02 -24.32 -5.16
CA VAL A 268 1.66 -23.25 -4.38
C VAL A 268 2.57 -22.38 -5.26
N ALA A 269 3.34 -22.95 -6.17
CA ALA A 269 4.15 -22.19 -7.12
C ALA A 269 3.29 -21.33 -8.07
N LEU A 270 2.15 -21.84 -8.53
CA LEU A 270 1.20 -21.10 -9.37
C LEU A 270 0.57 -19.92 -8.60
N ARG A 271 0.22 -20.11 -7.31
CA ARG A 271 -0.22 -19.03 -6.43
C ARG A 271 0.86 -17.96 -6.24
N ALA A 272 2.10 -18.38 -6.01
CA ALA A 272 3.22 -17.45 -5.86
C ALA A 272 3.45 -16.62 -7.14
N ALA A 273 3.26 -17.20 -8.31
CA ALA A 273 3.37 -16.49 -9.60
C ALA A 273 2.26 -15.45 -9.84
N ALA A 274 1.19 -15.42 -9.03
CA ALA A 274 0.08 -14.47 -9.17
C ALA A 274 0.51 -13.01 -9.01
N THR A 275 1.51 -12.77 -8.17
CA THR A 275 2.08 -11.43 -7.92
C THR A 275 3.43 -11.22 -8.61
N GLY A 276 3.87 -12.18 -9.42
CA GLY A 276 5.26 -12.26 -9.88
C GLY A 276 6.17 -12.84 -8.80
N ALA A 277 6.86 -13.93 -9.10
CA ALA A 277 7.78 -14.58 -8.15
C ALA A 277 9.06 -15.05 -8.83
N THR A 278 10.18 -14.90 -8.16
CA THR A 278 11.45 -15.54 -8.53
C THR A 278 11.38 -17.05 -8.26
N THR A 279 12.30 -17.80 -8.87
CA THR A 279 12.44 -19.24 -8.58
C THR A 279 12.74 -19.51 -7.09
N ALA A 280 13.48 -18.61 -6.43
CA ALA A 280 13.80 -18.72 -5.00
C ALA A 280 12.57 -18.50 -4.11
N GLU A 281 11.70 -17.54 -4.46
CA GLU A 281 10.46 -17.29 -3.74
C GLU A 281 9.45 -18.42 -3.94
N MET A 282 9.37 -19.00 -5.15
CA MET A 282 8.58 -20.21 -5.39
C MET A 282 9.09 -21.40 -4.59
N ALA A 283 10.41 -21.57 -4.46
CA ALA A 283 11.01 -22.62 -3.64
C ALA A 283 10.62 -22.48 -2.17
N ARG A 284 10.75 -21.25 -1.62
CA ARG A 284 10.38 -20.93 -0.25
C ARG A 284 8.89 -21.15 0.01
N ALA A 285 8.03 -20.67 -0.88
CA ALA A 285 6.59 -20.80 -0.75
C ALA A 285 6.15 -22.27 -0.77
N ALA A 286 6.70 -23.07 -1.69
CA ALA A 286 6.34 -24.48 -1.84
C ALA A 286 7.06 -25.42 -0.85
N GLY A 287 8.03 -24.93 -0.06
CA GLY A 287 8.81 -25.76 0.86
C GLY A 287 9.72 -26.77 0.14
N VAL A 288 10.25 -26.42 -1.04
CA VAL A 288 11.08 -27.30 -1.88
C VAL A 288 12.44 -26.67 -2.18
N SER A 289 13.38 -27.48 -2.67
CA SER A 289 14.68 -26.99 -3.11
C SER A 289 14.60 -26.14 -4.40
N ALA A 290 15.57 -25.26 -4.62
CA ALA A 290 15.63 -24.42 -5.82
C ALA A 290 15.59 -25.20 -7.15
N PRO A 291 16.28 -26.35 -7.31
CA PRO A 291 16.15 -27.18 -8.50
C PRO A 291 14.73 -27.74 -8.70
N SER A 292 14.05 -28.11 -7.61
CA SER A 292 12.67 -28.59 -7.66
C SER A 292 11.68 -27.47 -8.00
N ALA A 293 11.89 -26.27 -7.46
CA ALA A 293 11.11 -25.09 -7.82
C ALA A 293 11.29 -24.70 -9.30
N SER A 294 12.52 -24.77 -9.81
CA SER A 294 12.81 -24.54 -11.23
C SER A 294 12.06 -25.54 -12.13
N ARG A 295 12.04 -26.83 -11.75
CA ARG A 295 11.25 -27.86 -12.46
C ARG A 295 9.74 -27.59 -12.40
N HIS A 296 9.21 -27.13 -11.26
CA HIS A 296 7.81 -26.75 -11.17
C HIS A 296 7.47 -25.53 -12.04
N ALA A 297 8.33 -24.51 -12.05
CA ALA A 297 8.18 -23.34 -12.90
C ALA A 297 8.21 -23.74 -14.39
N THR A 298 9.11 -24.64 -14.78
CA THR A 298 9.14 -25.16 -16.15
C THR A 298 7.89 -25.93 -16.52
N ALA A 299 7.44 -26.88 -15.68
CA ALA A 299 6.20 -27.60 -15.96
C ALA A 299 4.98 -26.68 -16.09
N LEU A 300 4.87 -25.65 -15.24
CA LEU A 300 3.79 -24.66 -15.32
C LEU A 300 3.91 -23.76 -16.57
N ARG A 301 5.13 -23.47 -17.03
CA ARG A 301 5.39 -22.68 -18.24
C ARG A 301 5.06 -23.47 -19.49
N ASP A 302 5.47 -24.73 -19.55
CA ASP A 302 5.20 -25.64 -20.66
C ASP A 302 3.69 -25.92 -20.79
N ALA A 303 2.98 -25.94 -19.66
CA ALA A 303 1.51 -25.99 -19.62
C ALA A 303 0.83 -24.66 -19.97
N GLY A 304 1.59 -23.61 -20.29
CA GLY A 304 1.08 -22.29 -20.64
C GLY A 304 0.41 -21.55 -19.48
N LEU A 305 0.64 -21.94 -18.22
CA LEU A 305 0.02 -21.33 -17.03
C LEU A 305 0.83 -20.17 -16.47
N ILE A 306 2.15 -20.17 -16.69
CA ILE A 306 3.02 -19.06 -16.31
C ILE A 306 3.91 -18.66 -17.49
N THR A 307 4.37 -17.41 -17.47
CA THR A 307 5.41 -16.91 -18.37
C THR A 307 6.56 -16.35 -17.55
N THR A 308 7.76 -16.34 -18.13
CA THR A 308 8.97 -15.85 -17.49
C THR A 308 9.36 -14.52 -18.12
N VAL A 309 9.50 -13.49 -17.30
CA VAL A 309 9.88 -12.13 -17.73
C VAL A 309 11.15 -11.74 -16.98
N ARG A 310 12.11 -11.19 -17.71
CA ARG A 310 13.33 -10.64 -17.11
C ARG A 310 13.05 -9.21 -16.66
N HIS A 311 13.28 -8.92 -15.38
CA HIS A 311 13.10 -7.59 -14.80
C HIS A 311 14.39 -7.17 -14.09
N GLY A 312 15.19 -6.34 -14.77
CA GLY A 312 16.54 -5.98 -14.29
C GLY A 312 17.45 -7.20 -14.13
N PRO A 313 18.12 -7.38 -12.97
CA PRO A 313 18.95 -8.56 -12.71
C PRO A 313 18.13 -9.81 -12.37
N ALA A 314 16.83 -9.67 -12.08
CA ALA A 314 15.98 -10.77 -11.62
C ALA A 314 15.14 -11.40 -12.75
N VAL A 315 14.82 -12.67 -12.57
CA VAL A 315 13.93 -13.45 -13.45
C VAL A 315 12.66 -13.76 -12.69
N LEU A 316 11.53 -13.19 -13.14
CA LEU A 316 10.22 -13.35 -12.52
C LEU A 316 9.35 -14.30 -13.34
N HIS A 317 8.57 -15.10 -12.65
CA HIS A 317 7.53 -15.93 -13.22
C HIS A 317 6.18 -15.33 -12.87
N THR A 318 5.35 -15.10 -13.88
CA THR A 318 4.06 -14.41 -13.77
C THR A 318 2.96 -15.27 -14.41
N LEU A 319 1.72 -15.12 -13.98
CA LEU A 319 0.60 -15.86 -14.57
C LEU A 319 0.34 -15.44 -16.02
N THR A 320 0.05 -16.42 -16.87
CA THR A 320 -0.65 -16.17 -18.14
C THR A 320 -2.15 -15.97 -17.88
N PRO A 321 -2.94 -15.54 -18.88
CA PRO A 321 -4.41 -15.52 -18.76
C PRO A 321 -4.99 -16.89 -18.39
N ALA A 322 -4.43 -17.98 -18.92
CA ALA A 322 -4.86 -19.35 -18.59
C ALA A 322 -4.53 -19.71 -17.13
N GLY A 323 -3.34 -19.37 -16.64
CA GLY A 323 -2.96 -19.58 -15.24
C GLY A 323 -3.81 -18.77 -14.26
N ALA A 324 -4.14 -17.52 -14.60
CA ALA A 324 -5.03 -16.68 -13.80
C ALA A 324 -6.47 -17.21 -13.74
N SER A 325 -7.00 -17.69 -14.87
CA SER A 325 -8.32 -18.32 -14.91
C SER A 325 -8.37 -19.62 -14.13
N LEU A 326 -7.33 -20.45 -14.24
CA LEU A 326 -7.21 -21.68 -13.46
C LEU A 326 -7.12 -21.40 -11.95
N LEU A 327 -6.33 -20.40 -11.57
CA LEU A 327 -6.18 -20.02 -10.17
C LEU A 327 -7.51 -19.54 -9.57
N ARG A 328 -8.27 -18.71 -10.29
CA ARG A 328 -9.62 -18.25 -9.89
C ARG A 328 -10.60 -19.40 -9.78
N ALA A 329 -10.64 -20.31 -10.76
CA ALA A 329 -11.51 -21.49 -10.75
C ALA A 329 -11.21 -22.40 -9.55
N GLY A 330 -9.93 -22.51 -9.17
CA GLY A 330 -9.48 -23.29 -8.02
C GLY A 330 -9.77 -22.69 -6.64
N THR A 331 -10.16 -21.41 -6.60
CA THR A 331 -10.59 -20.69 -5.38
C THR A 331 -12.12 -20.57 -5.27
N GLY A 332 -12.85 -20.86 -6.35
CA GLY A 332 -14.31 -20.87 -6.36
C GLY A 332 -14.85 -22.15 -5.75
N ARG A 333 -15.82 -22.03 -4.84
CA ARG A 333 -16.65 -23.15 -4.41
C ARG A 333 -17.60 -23.54 -5.57
N PRO A 334 -17.90 -24.83 -5.83
CA PRO A 334 -19.08 -25.17 -6.62
C PRO A 334 -20.33 -24.63 -5.90
N GLY A 335 -21.33 -24.23 -6.70
CA GLY A 335 -22.50 -23.42 -6.32
C GLY A 335 -23.28 -23.89 -5.09
#